data_AF-A0A924B0Y8-F1
#
_entry.id   AF-A0A924B0Y8-F1
#
_cell.length_a   1.000
_cell.length_b   1.000
_cell.length_c   1.000
_cell.angle_alpha   90.00
_cell.angle_beta   90.00
_cell.angle_gamma   90.00
#
_symmetry.space_group_name_H-M   'P 1'
#
loop_
_entity.id
_entity.type
_entity.pdbx_description
1 polymer ?
#
loop_
_entity_poly.entity_id
_entity_poly.type
_entity_poly.pdbx_seq_one_letter_code
_entity_poly.pdbx_strand_id
1 'polypeptide(L)'
;AGPVTWGAEGSHDFKNGMSVEATYVRLHEPGSPFINSFLDEAQLTLLLKKGKLFSQPVRVGVTAWKNRMMDMYISVGGIEISREGKINLNIGLYAGTATRKEAKGNFVGAQAGASVPIGRFTLSVSQMTGFIKTSGDSVLFGSGRYEKSSLGLKTDINIAHRLPITLALSTERRTFNFGNGGPISDPEDTYIAVTAIKIPVKELLQIFKKPRPN
;
A
#
# COMPACT_ATOMS: atom_id res chain seq x y z
N ALA A 1 -21.12 3.06 -0.35
CA ALA A 1 -19.92 3.20 0.51
C ALA A 1 -18.75 2.60 -0.24
N GLY A 2 -17.57 3.21 -0.21
CA GLY A 2 -16.34 2.65 -0.82
C GLY A 2 -15.55 1.78 0.16
N PRO A 3 -14.46 1.13 -0.27
CA PRO A 3 -13.65 0.30 0.61
C PRO A 3 -12.91 1.12 1.68
N VAL A 4 -12.78 0.53 2.88
CA VAL A 4 -12.16 1.14 4.07
C VAL A 4 -10.90 0.37 4.45
N THR A 5 -9.77 1.03 4.62
CA THR A 5 -8.56 0.41 5.18
C THR A 5 -8.36 0.74 6.66
N TRP A 6 -7.94 -0.27 7.43
CA TRP A 6 -7.50 -0.15 8.81
C TRP A 6 -6.27 -1.02 9.05
N GLY A 7 -5.44 -0.69 10.02
CA GLY A 7 -4.17 -1.41 10.21
C GLY A 7 -3.46 -1.08 11.50
N ALA A 8 -2.35 -1.79 11.72
CA ALA A 8 -1.48 -1.68 12.87
C ALA A 8 -0.05 -1.38 12.40
N GLU A 9 0.64 -0.47 13.09
CA GLU A 9 2.05 -0.19 12.86
C GLU A 9 2.87 -0.29 14.15
N GLY A 10 4.08 -0.81 14.03
CA GLY A 10 5.06 -0.87 15.11
C GLY A 10 6.44 -0.44 14.60
N SER A 11 7.20 0.25 15.45
CA SER A 11 8.55 0.70 15.11
C SER A 11 9.52 0.51 16.27
N HIS A 12 10.76 0.18 15.93
CA HIS A 12 11.88 0.07 16.86
C HIS A 12 13.09 0.84 16.33
N ASP A 13 13.59 1.79 17.13
CA ASP A 13 14.81 2.52 16.85
C ASP A 13 16.01 1.85 17.52
N PHE A 14 17.05 1.60 16.73
CA PHE A 14 18.34 1.11 17.21
C PHE A 14 19.25 2.28 17.57
N LYS A 15 20.16 2.05 18.54
CA LYS A 15 21.11 3.07 19.01
C LYS A 15 22.08 3.56 17.93
N ASN A 16 22.28 2.79 16.85
CA ASN A 16 23.14 3.13 15.73
C ASN A 16 22.46 4.02 14.68
N GLY A 17 21.25 4.54 14.96
CA GLY A 17 20.53 5.42 14.05
C GLY A 17 19.74 4.70 12.95
N MET A 18 19.65 3.37 12.97
CA MET A 18 18.69 2.63 12.15
C MET A 18 17.34 2.52 12.86
N SER A 19 16.26 2.35 12.10
CA SER A 19 14.99 1.88 12.66
C SER A 19 14.37 0.80 11.80
N VAL A 20 13.60 -0.08 12.42
CA VAL A 20 12.76 -1.06 11.74
C VAL A 20 11.31 -0.71 12.01
N GLU A 21 10.51 -0.69 10.95
CA GLU A 21 9.07 -0.50 11.01
C GLU A 21 8.37 -1.72 10.42
N ALA A 22 7.31 -2.15 11.10
CA ALA A 22 6.41 -3.20 10.63
C ALA A 22 5.01 -2.59 10.50
N THR A 23 4.42 -2.71 9.33
CA THR A 23 3.04 -2.26 9.09
C THR A 23 2.20 -3.43 8.60
N TYR A 24 1.00 -3.54 9.16
CA TYR A 24 -0.04 -4.44 8.68
C TYR A 24 -1.28 -3.61 8.34
N VAL A 25 -1.78 -3.70 7.10
CA VAL A 25 -2.99 -3.00 6.65
C VAL A 25 -3.99 -3.99 6.08
N ARG A 26 -5.26 -3.77 6.42
CA ARG A 26 -6.41 -4.53 5.99
C ARG A 26 -7.44 -3.66 5.27
N LEU A 27 -7.83 -4.04 4.05
CA LEU A 27 -8.93 -3.42 3.28
C LEU A 27 -10.22 -4.20 3.50
N HIS A 28 -11.25 -3.47 3.89
CA HIS A 28 -12.61 -3.93 4.02
C HIS A 28 -13.43 -3.45 2.82
N GLU A 29 -13.98 -4.38 2.06
CA GLU A 29 -14.91 -4.08 0.97
C GLU A 29 -16.35 -3.93 1.51
N PRO A 30 -17.14 -2.99 0.97
CA PRO A 30 -18.56 -2.87 1.29
C PRO A 30 -19.29 -4.19 1.04
N GLY A 31 -20.11 -4.63 2.00
CA GLY A 31 -20.92 -5.85 1.87
C GLY A 31 -20.18 -7.16 2.20
N SER A 32 -18.87 -7.12 2.48
CA SER A 32 -18.14 -8.28 2.99
C SER A 32 -18.23 -8.37 4.53
N PRO A 33 -18.23 -9.57 5.15
CA PRO A 33 -18.09 -9.69 6.60
C PRO A 33 -16.76 -9.09 7.08
N PHE A 34 -16.75 -8.40 8.24
CA PHE A 34 -15.58 -7.66 8.75
C PHE A 34 -14.30 -8.52 8.87
N ILE A 35 -14.46 -9.79 9.25
CA ILE A 35 -13.37 -10.76 9.40
C ILE A 35 -12.92 -11.40 8.07
N ASN A 36 -13.72 -11.28 7.02
CA ASN A 36 -13.40 -11.75 5.66
C ASN A 36 -12.79 -10.64 4.81
N SER A 37 -12.20 -9.61 5.43
CA SER A 37 -11.53 -8.53 4.71
C SER A 37 -10.28 -9.05 3.98
N PHE A 38 -10.11 -8.69 2.70
CA PHE A 38 -9.32 -9.45 1.71
C PHE A 38 -7.98 -8.84 1.27
N LEU A 39 -7.65 -7.62 1.71
CA LEU A 39 -6.31 -7.07 1.50
C LEU A 39 -5.51 -7.30 2.76
N ASP A 40 -4.40 -8.02 2.66
CA ASP A 40 -3.40 -8.10 3.71
C ASP A 40 -2.11 -7.53 3.09
N GLU A 41 -1.76 -6.32 3.51
CA GLU A 41 -0.43 -5.77 3.26
C GLU A 41 0.39 -5.94 4.53
N ALA A 42 1.51 -6.64 4.41
CA ALA A 42 2.52 -6.73 5.45
C ALA A 42 3.82 -6.14 4.89
N GLN A 43 4.31 -5.09 5.54
CA GLN A 43 5.53 -4.43 5.14
C GLN A 43 6.52 -4.42 6.30
N LEU A 44 7.78 -4.73 5.99
CA LEU A 44 8.92 -4.54 6.87
C LEU A 44 9.85 -3.51 6.23
N THR A 45 10.12 -2.40 6.93
CA THR A 45 10.92 -1.29 6.41
C THR A 45 12.13 -1.05 7.29
N LEU A 46 13.29 -0.94 6.66
CA LEU A 46 14.51 -0.44 7.26
C LEU A 46 14.65 1.05 6.94
N LEU A 47 14.79 1.88 7.98
CA LEU A 47 15.11 3.30 7.85
C LEU A 47 16.61 3.52 8.00
N LEU A 48 17.21 4.12 6.98
CA LEU A 48 18.57 4.60 6.95
C LEU A 48 18.54 6.11 7.16
N LYS A 49 18.88 6.58 8.37
CA LYS A 49 18.93 8.01 8.69
C LYS A 49 20.04 8.71 7.92
N LYS A 50 19.91 10.04 7.78
CA LYS A 50 20.92 10.89 7.13
C LYS A 50 22.30 10.60 7.74
N GLY A 51 23.28 10.36 6.89
CA GLY A 51 24.63 9.98 7.30
C GLY A 51 25.66 10.33 6.24
N LYS A 52 26.89 9.82 6.40
CA LYS A 52 27.97 10.08 5.42
C LYS A 52 27.66 9.54 4.01
N LEU A 53 26.86 8.47 3.93
CA LEU A 53 26.52 7.80 2.67
C LEU A 53 25.27 8.38 1.98
N PHE A 54 24.35 8.99 2.75
CA PHE A 54 23.09 9.52 2.24
C PHE A 54 22.83 10.94 2.74
N SER A 55 22.64 11.88 1.81
CA SER A 55 22.34 13.28 2.12
C SER A 55 20.92 13.50 2.67
N GLN A 56 20.05 12.50 2.51
CA GLN A 56 18.66 12.46 2.95
C GLN A 56 18.32 11.09 3.57
N PRO A 57 17.31 10.98 4.45
CA PRO A 57 16.82 9.69 4.92
C PRO A 57 16.34 8.83 3.75
N VAL A 58 16.72 7.54 3.79
CA VAL A 58 16.30 6.53 2.81
C VAL A 58 15.60 5.40 3.54
N ARG A 59 14.48 4.94 3.01
CA ARG A 59 13.71 3.80 3.52
C ARG A 59 13.79 2.68 2.50
N VAL A 60 14.10 1.47 2.96
CA VAL A 60 14.11 0.26 2.15
C VAL A 60 13.11 -0.71 2.74
N GLY A 61 12.05 -0.99 2.00
CA GLY A 61 10.96 -1.86 2.41
C GLY A 61 10.97 -3.17 1.65
N VAL A 62 10.59 -4.25 2.33
CA VAL A 62 10.08 -5.47 1.70
C VAL A 62 8.59 -5.56 2.02
N THR A 63 7.80 -5.79 0.98
CA THR A 63 6.34 -5.75 1.07
C THR A 63 5.78 -7.07 0.57
N ALA A 64 4.88 -7.68 1.33
CA ALA A 64 4.01 -8.75 0.87
C ALA A 64 2.60 -8.19 0.79
N TRP A 65 2.00 -8.30 -0.38
CA TRP A 65 0.73 -7.67 -0.69
C TRP A 65 -0.21 -8.66 -1.35
N LYS A 66 -1.34 -8.93 -0.69
CA LYS A 66 -2.49 -9.57 -1.31
C LYS A 66 -3.58 -8.52 -1.47
N ASN A 67 -4.06 -8.32 -2.69
CA ASN A 67 -5.06 -7.31 -3.01
C ASN A 67 -6.17 -7.90 -3.86
N ARG A 68 -7.42 -7.66 -3.47
CA ARG A 68 -8.56 -7.77 -4.37
C ARG A 68 -8.80 -6.41 -5.00
N MET A 69 -8.61 -6.36 -6.31
CA MET A 69 -8.89 -5.21 -7.15
C MET A 69 -10.20 -5.45 -7.87
N MET A 70 -11.30 -5.20 -7.15
CA MET A 70 -12.66 -5.38 -7.64
C MET A 70 -12.93 -6.85 -8.01
N ASP A 71 -12.52 -7.25 -9.21
CA ASP A 71 -12.67 -8.59 -9.75
C ASP A 71 -11.35 -9.34 -9.99
N MET A 72 -10.19 -8.70 -9.85
CA MET A 72 -8.89 -9.33 -10.01
C MET A 72 -8.17 -9.43 -8.67
N TYR A 73 -7.61 -10.58 -8.35
CA TYR A 73 -6.72 -10.75 -7.20
C TYR A 73 -5.27 -10.70 -7.64
N ILE A 74 -4.46 -9.88 -6.95
CA ILE A 74 -3.01 -9.89 -7.06
C ILE A 74 -2.42 -10.34 -5.72
N SER A 75 -1.46 -11.26 -5.77
CA SER A 75 -0.64 -11.65 -4.62
C SER A 75 0.82 -11.49 -5.00
N VAL A 76 1.49 -10.49 -4.45
CA VAL A 76 2.85 -10.08 -4.82
C VAL A 76 3.74 -9.91 -3.60
N GLY A 77 5.02 -10.21 -3.79
CA GLY A 77 6.10 -9.68 -2.96
C GLY A 77 6.78 -8.54 -3.70
N GLY A 78 7.35 -7.58 -2.98
CA GLY A 78 8.05 -6.46 -3.58
C GLY A 78 9.12 -5.86 -2.70
N ILE A 79 9.94 -5.03 -3.34
CA ILE A 79 10.95 -4.20 -2.69
C ILE A 79 10.60 -2.75 -3.02
N GLU A 80 10.64 -1.91 -2.01
CA GLU A 80 10.37 -0.49 -2.12
C GLU A 80 11.54 0.33 -1.61
N ILE A 81 11.83 1.43 -2.29
CA ILE A 81 12.83 2.41 -1.87
C ILE A 81 12.13 3.75 -1.82
N SER A 82 12.20 4.41 -0.67
CA SER A 82 11.70 5.78 -0.51
C SER A 82 12.80 6.72 -0.04
N ARG A 83 12.72 7.96 -0.51
CA ARG A 83 13.62 9.04 -0.11
C ARG A 83 12.80 10.19 0.46
N GLU A 84 13.18 10.66 1.64
CA GLU A 84 12.52 11.79 2.30
C GLU A 84 13.20 13.12 1.97
N GLY A 85 12.41 14.13 1.66
CA GLY A 85 12.91 15.45 1.32
C GLY A 85 11.78 16.48 1.20
N LYS A 86 12.03 17.59 0.48
CA LYS A 86 10.96 18.54 0.13
C LYS A 86 9.85 17.88 -0.68
N ILE A 87 10.25 16.95 -1.55
CA ILE A 87 9.36 16.01 -2.23
C ILE A 87 9.83 14.62 -1.80
N ASN A 88 8.93 13.87 -1.21
CA ASN A 88 9.17 12.47 -0.88
C ASN A 88 8.95 11.65 -2.13
N LEU A 89 9.89 10.77 -2.46
CA LEU A 89 9.80 9.87 -3.61
C LEU A 89 9.73 8.44 -3.11
N ASN A 90 8.95 7.61 -3.79
CA ASN A 90 8.86 6.17 -3.58
C ASN A 90 8.97 5.47 -4.94
N ILE A 91 9.75 4.41 -5.01
CA ILE A 91 9.77 3.47 -6.13
C ILE A 91 9.63 2.05 -5.59
N GLY A 92 8.96 1.18 -6.33
CA GLY A 92 8.76 -0.20 -5.94
C GLY A 92 8.84 -1.15 -7.12
N LEU A 93 9.34 -2.36 -6.89
CA LEU A 93 9.31 -3.48 -7.82
C LEU A 93 8.56 -4.63 -7.17
N TYR A 94 7.67 -5.28 -7.93
CA TYR A 94 6.76 -6.28 -7.42
C TYR A 94 6.70 -7.49 -8.35
N ALA A 95 6.60 -8.68 -7.78
CA ALA A 95 6.45 -9.93 -8.52
C ALA A 95 5.52 -10.89 -7.77
N GLY A 96 4.76 -11.70 -8.50
CA GLY A 96 3.85 -12.66 -7.91
C GLY A 96 2.83 -13.19 -8.91
N THR A 97 1.55 -13.21 -8.51
CA THR A 97 0.47 -13.78 -9.31
C THR A 97 -0.72 -12.82 -9.44
N ALA A 98 -1.41 -12.90 -10.57
CA ALA A 98 -2.67 -12.23 -10.84
C ALA A 98 -3.72 -13.29 -11.24
N THR A 99 -4.95 -13.15 -10.73
CA THR A 99 -6.05 -14.07 -11.00
C THR A 99 -7.37 -13.31 -11.16
N ARG A 100 -8.24 -13.76 -12.06
CA ARG A 100 -9.62 -13.28 -12.19
C ARG A 100 -10.49 -14.43 -12.70
N LYS A 101 -11.51 -14.83 -11.94
CA LYS A 101 -12.32 -16.02 -12.24
C LYS A 101 -11.39 -17.24 -12.44
N GLU A 102 -11.46 -17.90 -13.60
CA GLU A 102 -10.62 -19.04 -13.96
C GLU A 102 -9.26 -18.64 -14.55
N ALA A 103 -9.06 -17.37 -14.91
CA ALA A 103 -7.80 -16.90 -15.49
C ALA A 103 -6.74 -16.68 -14.41
N LYS A 104 -5.52 -17.14 -14.68
CA LYS A 104 -4.34 -16.98 -13.81
C LYS A 104 -3.11 -16.62 -14.64
N GLY A 105 -2.28 -15.73 -14.10
CA GLY A 105 -1.00 -15.37 -14.68
C GLY A 105 0.03 -14.95 -13.64
N ASN A 106 1.30 -14.96 -14.05
CA ASN A 106 2.40 -14.40 -13.29
C ASN A 106 2.41 -12.89 -13.47
N PHE A 107 2.58 -12.15 -12.38
CA PHE A 107 2.64 -10.70 -12.38
C PHE A 107 4.06 -10.22 -12.12
N VAL A 108 4.49 -9.22 -12.87
CA VAL A 108 5.68 -8.40 -12.56
C VAL A 108 5.35 -6.94 -12.82
N GLY A 109 5.70 -6.05 -11.91
CA GLY A 109 5.35 -4.64 -12.03
C GLY A 109 6.29 -3.71 -11.30
N ALA A 110 6.17 -2.43 -11.64
CA ALA A 110 6.90 -1.34 -11.04
C ALA A 110 5.93 -0.23 -10.63
N GLN A 111 6.25 0.43 -9.53
CA GLN A 111 5.54 1.60 -9.04
C GLN A 111 6.51 2.76 -8.87
N ALA A 112 6.02 3.96 -9.13
CA ALA A 112 6.65 5.20 -8.74
C ALA A 112 5.60 6.11 -8.10
N GLY A 113 6.00 6.86 -7.08
CA GLY A 113 5.14 7.80 -6.40
C GLY A 113 5.91 8.99 -5.84
N ALA A 114 5.18 10.08 -5.65
CA ALA A 114 5.68 11.28 -5.03
C ALA A 114 4.67 11.80 -4.01
N SER A 115 5.15 12.42 -2.94
CA SER A 115 4.29 13.18 -2.03
C SER A 115 4.96 14.45 -1.55
N VAL A 116 4.14 15.46 -1.27
CA VAL A 116 4.57 16.78 -0.84
C VAL A 116 3.70 17.26 0.33
N PRO A 117 4.31 17.75 1.43
CA PRO A 117 3.56 18.40 2.48
C PRO A 117 3.04 19.77 2.00
N ILE A 118 1.75 20.02 2.20
CA ILE A 118 1.06 21.27 1.91
C ILE A 118 0.30 21.69 3.17
N GLY A 119 0.96 22.51 4.00
CA GLY A 119 0.44 22.88 5.32
C GLY A 119 0.26 21.64 6.22
N ARG A 120 -0.96 21.41 6.71
CA ARG A 120 -1.32 20.23 7.53
C ARG A 120 -1.65 18.97 6.73
N PHE A 121 -1.61 19.06 5.41
CA PHE A 121 -1.93 17.96 4.51
C PHE A 121 -0.67 17.46 3.83
N THR A 122 -0.70 16.21 3.37
CA THR A 122 0.26 15.70 2.40
C THR A 122 -0.50 15.26 1.16
N LEU A 123 -0.15 15.84 0.02
CA LEU A 123 -0.64 15.44 -1.29
C LEU A 123 0.26 14.33 -1.82
N SER A 124 -0.31 13.26 -2.37
CA SER A 124 0.43 12.15 -2.98
C SER A 124 -0.10 11.80 -4.35
N VAL A 125 0.81 11.41 -5.24
CA VAL A 125 0.51 10.84 -6.56
C VAL A 125 1.31 9.56 -6.74
N SER A 126 0.74 8.56 -7.40
CA SER A 126 1.49 7.36 -7.76
C SER A 126 1.02 6.75 -9.07
N GLN A 127 1.94 6.10 -9.78
CA GLN A 127 1.66 5.25 -10.93
C GLN A 127 2.28 3.87 -10.68
N MET A 128 1.52 2.82 -10.96
CA MET A 128 2.01 1.44 -11.06
C MET A 128 1.69 0.93 -12.46
N THR A 129 2.65 0.21 -13.05
CA THR A 129 2.46 -0.55 -14.28
C THR A 129 2.95 -1.98 -14.05
N GLY A 130 2.31 -2.93 -14.70
CA GLY A 130 2.70 -4.33 -14.61
C GLY A 130 2.34 -5.12 -15.85
N PHE A 131 3.03 -6.24 -15.99
CA PHE A 131 2.82 -7.24 -16.99
C PHE A 131 2.21 -8.49 -16.37
N ILE A 132 1.29 -9.11 -17.09
CA ILE A 132 0.65 -10.37 -16.69
C ILE A 132 0.99 -11.40 -17.76
N LYS A 133 1.64 -12.48 -17.34
CA LYS A 133 1.97 -13.62 -18.19
C LYS A 133 1.08 -14.80 -17.88
N THR A 134 0.22 -15.14 -18.83
CA THR A 134 -0.65 -16.34 -18.81
C THR A 134 0.06 -17.53 -19.45
N SER A 135 -0.49 -18.74 -19.28
CA SER A 135 0.07 -19.96 -19.87
C SER A 135 0.10 -19.98 -21.41
N GLY A 136 -0.77 -19.19 -22.06
CA GLY A 136 -0.82 -19.06 -23.51
C GLY A 136 0.12 -18.00 -24.09
N ASP A 137 0.89 -17.28 -23.28
CA ASP A 137 1.77 -16.21 -23.75
C ASP A 137 3.09 -16.73 -24.32
N SER A 138 3.37 -16.36 -25.58
CA SER A 138 4.67 -16.58 -26.24
C SER A 138 5.73 -15.54 -25.88
N VAL A 139 5.32 -14.39 -25.35
CA VAL A 139 6.21 -13.26 -25.02
C VAL A 139 6.78 -13.42 -23.61
N LEU A 140 8.05 -13.04 -23.41
CA LEU A 140 8.78 -13.20 -22.14
C LEU A 140 8.00 -12.68 -20.93
N PHE A 141 7.45 -11.46 -21.03
CA PHE A 141 6.69 -10.78 -19.97
C PHE A 141 5.17 -10.96 -20.10
N GLY A 142 4.69 -11.67 -21.12
CA GLY A 142 3.27 -11.78 -21.41
C GLY A 142 2.67 -10.58 -22.14
N SER A 143 1.50 -10.81 -22.74
CA SER A 143 0.72 -9.79 -23.43
C SER A 143 -0.20 -9.00 -22.49
N GLY A 144 -0.46 -9.54 -21.28
CA GLY A 144 -1.31 -8.89 -20.31
C GLY A 144 -0.68 -7.62 -19.70
N ARG A 145 -1.52 -6.69 -19.29
CA ARG A 145 -1.16 -5.37 -18.77
C ARG A 145 -1.97 -5.05 -17.52
N TYR A 146 -1.36 -4.27 -16.64
CA TYR A 146 -1.97 -3.71 -15.46
C TYR A 146 -1.49 -2.28 -15.27
N GLU A 147 -2.41 -1.39 -14.94
CA GLU A 147 -2.10 0.00 -14.64
C GLU A 147 -2.91 0.49 -13.46
N LYS A 148 -2.26 1.22 -12.55
CA LYS A 148 -2.90 1.91 -11.45
C LYS A 148 -2.33 3.31 -11.29
N SER A 149 -3.21 4.31 -11.31
CA SER A 149 -2.89 5.68 -10.94
C SER A 149 -3.57 6.03 -9.64
N SER A 150 -2.94 6.79 -8.76
CA SER A 150 -3.58 7.32 -7.56
C SER A 150 -3.28 8.79 -7.35
N LEU A 151 -4.27 9.49 -6.81
CA LEU A 151 -4.16 10.83 -6.24
C LEU A 151 -4.72 10.75 -4.82
N GLY A 152 -3.93 11.17 -3.84
CA GLY A 152 -4.27 11.03 -2.43
C GLY A 152 -3.98 12.28 -1.62
N LEU A 153 -4.75 12.44 -0.55
CA LEU A 153 -4.54 13.45 0.48
C LEU A 153 -4.53 12.74 1.83
N LYS A 154 -3.54 13.02 2.66
CA LYS A 154 -3.51 12.56 4.05
C LYS A 154 -3.31 13.71 5.03
N THR A 155 -3.81 13.55 6.24
CA THR A 155 -3.62 14.50 7.35
C THR A 155 -3.58 13.75 8.67
N ASP A 156 -2.81 14.27 9.61
CA ASP A 156 -2.72 13.74 10.96
C ASP A 156 -3.62 14.57 11.88
N ILE A 157 -4.47 13.89 12.64
CA ILE A 157 -5.41 14.49 13.59
C ILE A 157 -5.12 13.91 14.97
N ASN A 158 -4.99 14.79 15.96
CA ASN A 158 -4.90 14.38 17.35
C ASN A 158 -6.28 14.43 17.99
N ILE A 159 -6.87 13.27 18.30
CA ILE A 159 -8.08 13.23 19.11
C ILE A 159 -7.66 13.32 20.58
N ALA A 160 -8.11 14.39 21.25
CA ALA A 160 -7.96 14.61 22.69
C ALA A 160 -6.50 14.53 23.22
N HIS A 161 -5.51 14.91 22.41
CA HIS A 161 -4.06 14.86 22.72
C HIS A 161 -3.48 13.47 23.06
N ARG A 162 -4.29 12.41 22.99
CA ARG A 162 -3.91 11.06 23.44
C ARG A 162 -4.02 10.00 22.35
N LEU A 163 -4.61 10.33 21.20
CA LEU A 163 -4.73 9.39 20.10
C LEU A 163 -4.40 10.09 18.77
N PRO A 164 -3.14 9.99 18.31
CA PRO A 164 -2.81 10.37 16.94
C PRO A 164 -3.51 9.42 15.98
N ILE A 165 -4.30 9.99 15.07
CA ILE A 165 -4.98 9.28 13.99
C ILE A 165 -4.54 9.90 12.68
N THR A 166 -4.06 9.08 11.74
CA THR A 166 -3.89 9.53 10.36
C THR A 166 -5.14 9.22 9.58
N LEU A 167 -5.72 10.25 8.95
CA LEU A 167 -6.77 10.09 7.95
C LEU A 167 -6.17 10.23 6.56
N ALA A 168 -6.53 9.34 5.65
CA ALA A 168 -6.22 9.49 4.23
C ALA A 168 -7.45 9.26 3.37
N LEU A 169 -7.53 10.04 2.29
CA LEU A 169 -8.49 9.90 1.22
C LEU A 169 -7.72 9.84 -0.09
N SER A 170 -8.01 8.84 -0.92
CA SER A 170 -7.45 8.78 -2.27
C SER A 170 -8.49 8.38 -3.30
N THR A 171 -8.29 8.87 -4.51
CA THR A 171 -8.96 8.40 -5.71
C THR A 171 -7.96 7.59 -6.52
N GLU A 172 -8.34 6.40 -6.91
CA GLU A 172 -7.52 5.50 -7.70
C GLU A 172 -8.20 5.19 -9.02
N ARG A 173 -7.42 5.20 -10.09
CA ARG A 173 -7.79 4.65 -11.38
C ARG A 173 -7.07 3.32 -11.56
N ARG A 174 -7.79 2.22 -11.84
CA ARG A 174 -7.20 0.89 -12.01
C ARG A 174 -7.72 0.25 -13.30
N THR A 175 -6.83 -0.34 -14.09
CA THR A 175 -7.20 -1.10 -15.30
C THR A 175 -6.32 -2.34 -15.43
N PHE A 176 -6.86 -3.40 -16.03
CA PHE A 176 -6.10 -4.60 -16.35
C PHE A 176 -6.62 -5.29 -17.60
N ASN A 177 -5.75 -6.04 -18.25
CA ASN A 177 -6.06 -6.93 -19.36
C ASN A 177 -5.15 -8.16 -19.25
N PHE A 178 -5.71 -9.36 -19.22
CA PHE A 178 -4.90 -10.59 -19.13
C PHE A 178 -4.19 -10.94 -20.45
N GLY A 179 -4.54 -10.27 -21.55
CA GLY A 179 -4.04 -10.58 -22.90
C GLY A 179 -4.70 -11.83 -23.48
N ASN A 180 -4.41 -12.14 -24.75
CA ASN A 180 -4.85 -13.36 -25.45
C ASN A 180 -6.34 -13.72 -25.30
N GLY A 181 -7.24 -12.73 -25.38
CA GLY A 181 -8.68 -12.95 -25.20
C GLY A 181 -9.11 -13.24 -23.75
N GLY A 182 -8.20 -13.07 -22.80
CA GLY A 182 -8.46 -13.18 -21.37
C GLY A 182 -9.25 -11.99 -20.81
N PRO A 183 -9.58 -12.03 -19.50
CA PRO A 183 -10.41 -11.01 -18.87
C PRO A 183 -9.81 -9.60 -18.92
N ILE A 184 -10.68 -8.60 -19.08
CA ILE A 184 -10.34 -7.17 -19.12
C ILE A 184 -11.18 -6.43 -18.09
N SER A 185 -10.61 -5.47 -17.38
CA SER A 185 -11.32 -4.64 -16.40
C SER A 185 -12.58 -4.00 -17.00
N ASP A 186 -13.67 -4.03 -16.25
CA ASP A 186 -14.90 -3.37 -16.64
C ASP A 186 -14.76 -1.83 -16.49
N PRO A 187 -15.25 -1.02 -17.46
CA PRO A 187 -15.07 0.44 -17.39
C PRO A 187 -15.71 1.09 -16.17
N GLU A 188 -16.83 0.54 -15.68
CA GLU A 188 -17.53 1.03 -14.49
C GLU A 188 -16.69 0.86 -13.21
N ASP A 189 -15.77 -0.10 -13.24
CA ASP A 189 -14.89 -0.50 -12.15
C ASP A 189 -13.52 0.20 -12.21
N THR A 190 -13.42 1.28 -12.99
CA THR A 190 -12.13 1.92 -13.24
C THR A 190 -11.74 2.88 -12.10
N TYR A 191 -12.70 3.45 -11.37
CA TYR A 191 -12.46 4.49 -10.38
C TYR A 191 -12.90 4.07 -8.98
N ILE A 192 -12.00 4.21 -8.01
CA ILE A 192 -12.23 3.81 -6.62
C ILE A 192 -11.86 4.95 -5.69
N ALA A 193 -12.74 5.26 -4.73
CA ALA A 193 -12.41 6.11 -3.59
C ALA A 193 -11.98 5.22 -2.42
N VAL A 194 -10.79 5.46 -1.87
CA VAL A 194 -10.22 4.72 -0.74
C VAL A 194 -10.12 5.65 0.45
N THR A 195 -10.67 5.24 1.59
CA THR A 195 -10.53 5.94 2.86
C THR A 195 -9.73 5.08 3.83
N ALA A 196 -8.70 5.66 4.44
CA ALA A 196 -7.83 4.99 5.41
C ALA A 196 -7.86 5.70 6.77
N ILE A 197 -7.89 4.89 7.82
CA ILE A 197 -7.70 5.33 9.20
C ILE A 197 -6.54 4.52 9.78
N LYS A 198 -5.47 5.21 10.19
CA LYS A 198 -4.29 4.59 10.82
C LYS A 198 -4.16 5.00 12.28
N ILE A 199 -3.90 4.04 13.15
CA ILE A 199 -3.71 4.25 14.59
C ILE A 199 -2.40 3.54 15.02
N PRO A 200 -1.45 4.22 15.67
CA PRO A 200 -0.23 3.59 16.16
C PRO A 200 -0.50 2.54 17.25
N VAL A 201 0.13 1.37 17.17
CA VAL A 201 -0.10 0.26 18.14
C VAL A 201 0.34 0.63 19.54
N LYS A 202 1.42 1.41 19.68
CA LYS A 202 1.91 1.88 20.99
C LYS A 202 0.83 2.66 21.76
N GLU A 203 -0.03 3.38 21.05
CA GLU A 203 -1.12 4.18 21.63
C GLU A 203 -2.35 3.32 21.95
N LEU A 204 -2.68 2.35 21.08
CA LEU A 204 -3.72 1.35 21.37
C LEU A 204 -3.42 0.59 22.67
N LEU A 205 -2.17 0.14 22.85
CA LEU A 205 -1.77 -0.60 24.05
C LEU A 205 -1.84 0.23 25.33
N GLN A 206 -1.72 1.57 25.25
CA GLN A 206 -1.88 2.45 26.41
C GLN A 206 -3.35 2.56 26.85
N ILE A 207 -4.29 2.53 25.91
CA ILE A 207 -5.74 2.54 26.20
C ILE A 207 -6.16 1.27 26.96
N PHE A 208 -5.59 0.11 26.62
CA PHE A 208 -5.92 -1.17 27.26
C PHE A 208 -5.19 -1.43 28.59
N LYS A 209 -4.20 -0.62 28.95
CA LYS A 209 -3.65 -0.62 30.32
C LYS A 209 -4.66 0.03 31.26
N LYS A 210 -5.63 -0.76 31.75
CA LYS A 210 -6.44 -0.38 32.92
C LYS A 210 -5.51 0.12 34.04
N PRO A 211 -5.86 1.21 34.77
CA PRO A 211 -5.26 1.44 36.07
C PRO A 211 -5.54 0.18 36.90
N ARG A 212 -4.50 -0.43 37.46
CA ARG A 212 -4.72 -1.43 38.51
C ARG A 212 -5.46 -0.69 39.63
N PRO A 213 -6.64 -1.15 40.07
CA PRO A 213 -7.19 -0.64 41.31
C PRO A 213 -6.18 -0.94 42.41
N ASN A 214 -5.77 0.10 43.14
CA ASN A 214 -5.02 -0.02 44.38
C ASN A 214 -5.89 -0.67 45.45
#